data_AF-A0A7J4KSG7-F1
#
_entry.id   AF-A0A7J4KSG7-F1
#
_cell.length_a   1.000
_cell.length_b   1.000
_cell.length_c   1.000
_cell.angle_alpha   90.00
_cell.angle_beta   90.00
_cell.angle_gamma   90.00
#
_symmetry.space_group_name_H-M   'P 1'
#
loop_
_entity.id
_entity.type
_entity.pdbx_description
1 polymer ?
#
loop_
_entity_poly.entity_id
_entity_poly.type
_entity_poly.pdbx_seq_one_letter_code
_entity_poly.pdbx_strand_id
1 'polypeptide(L)'
;VKTYTVKIPEEILNSEEKFVFAAIRGIFDTDGCVFLDRRKIYKKPYPRISLQIVSKNLAEQLFIALSRNFVVYKGFNASRQSHCIEVYGIQQLRKWLELIGFSNERNLRKVREACGETRTRDLLITNQLRYYCATQA
;
A
#
# COMPACT_ATOMS: atom_id res chain seq x y z
N VAL A 1 8.54 -6.47 -25.01
CA VAL A 1 7.41 -5.66 -24.49
C VAL A 1 7.89 -4.89 -23.26
N LYS A 2 7.69 -3.56 -23.21
CA LYS A 2 8.21 -2.67 -22.15
C LYS A 2 7.79 -3.06 -20.72
N THR A 3 6.64 -3.71 -20.58
CA THR A 3 6.05 -4.11 -19.30
C THR A 3 6.94 -5.01 -18.44
N TYR A 4 7.82 -5.82 -19.05
CA TYR A 4 8.71 -6.73 -18.31
C TYR A 4 10.05 -6.10 -17.90
N THR A 5 10.39 -4.94 -18.47
CA THR A 5 11.69 -4.28 -18.27
C THR A 5 11.58 -2.96 -17.52
N VAL A 6 10.36 -2.53 -17.19
CA VAL A 6 10.11 -1.30 -16.42
C VAL A 6 10.81 -1.38 -15.07
N LYS A 7 11.34 -0.25 -14.63
CA LYS A 7 11.99 -0.04 -13.34
C LYS A 7 11.75 1.39 -12.88
N ILE A 8 11.83 1.62 -11.58
CA ILE A 8 11.94 2.98 -11.03
C ILE A 8 13.34 3.49 -11.40
N PRO A 9 13.47 4.70 -11.96
CA PRO A 9 14.77 5.32 -12.21
C PRO A 9 15.63 5.41 -10.94
N GLU A 10 16.94 5.21 -11.08
CA GLU A 10 17.87 5.22 -9.93
C GLU A 10 17.93 6.60 -9.27
N GLU A 11 17.74 7.67 -10.05
CA GLU A 11 17.67 9.04 -9.58
C GLU A 11 16.52 9.23 -8.58
N ILE A 12 15.39 8.55 -8.79
CA ILE A 12 14.27 8.56 -7.84
C ILE A 12 14.62 7.71 -6.61
N LEU A 13 15.16 6.50 -6.80
CA LEU A 13 15.49 5.60 -5.69
C LEU A 13 16.57 6.15 -4.74
N ASN A 14 17.49 6.95 -5.27
CA ASN A 14 18.56 7.60 -4.52
C ASN A 14 18.23 9.02 -4.06
N SER A 15 17.01 9.50 -4.32
CA SER A 15 16.53 10.80 -3.86
C SER A 15 15.96 10.71 -2.43
N GLU A 16 15.42 11.83 -1.93
CA GLU A 16 14.72 11.89 -0.64
C GLU A 16 13.53 10.91 -0.59
N GLU A 17 13.26 10.33 0.59
CA GLU A 17 12.22 9.31 0.77
C GLU A 17 10.84 9.77 0.28
N LYS A 18 10.49 11.05 0.43
CA LYS A 18 9.22 11.62 -0.05
C LYS A 18 8.98 11.38 -1.54
N PHE A 19 10.04 11.42 -2.37
CA PHE A 19 9.93 11.21 -3.81
C PHE A 19 9.82 9.72 -4.15
N VAL A 20 10.54 8.87 -3.40
CA VAL A 20 10.40 7.41 -3.49
C VAL A 20 8.97 7.01 -3.14
N PHE A 21 8.42 7.52 -2.03
CA PHE A 21 7.04 7.24 -1.61
C PHE A 21 6.00 7.78 -2.59
N ALA A 22 6.22 8.97 -3.17
CA ALA A 22 5.34 9.49 -4.22
C ALA A 22 5.32 8.58 -5.47
N ALA A 23 6.48 8.07 -5.89
CA ALA A 23 6.57 7.13 -7.01
C ALA A 23 5.87 5.79 -6.69
N ILE A 24 6.09 5.25 -5.50
CA ILE A 24 5.42 4.03 -5.03
C ILE A 24 3.91 4.23 -4.96
N ARG A 25 3.43 5.39 -4.49
CA ARG A 25 1.99 5.71 -4.48
C ARG A 25 1.42 5.68 -5.88
N GLY A 26 2.10 6.30 -6.85
CA GLY A 26 1.68 6.29 -8.26
C GLY A 26 1.54 4.87 -8.82
N ILE A 27 2.54 4.00 -8.58
CA ILE A 27 2.50 2.58 -8.98
C ILE A 27 1.38 1.83 -8.26
N PHE A 28 1.15 2.14 -6.98
CA PHE A 28 0.11 1.48 -6.20
C PHE A 28 -1.29 1.89 -6.64
N ASP A 29 -1.52 3.15 -7.00
CA ASP A 29 -2.84 3.60 -7.43
C ASP A 29 -3.26 2.96 -8.78
N THR A 30 -2.30 2.51 -9.59
CA THR A 30 -2.53 1.78 -10.84
C THR A 30 -2.67 0.28 -10.65
N ASP A 31 -1.68 -0.37 -10.05
CA ASP A 31 -1.55 -1.84 -10.02
C ASP A 31 -1.81 -2.44 -8.63
N GLY A 32 -1.92 -1.58 -7.61
CA GLY A 32 -2.11 -1.96 -6.23
C GLY A 32 -3.58 -2.07 -5.82
N CYS A 33 -3.81 -2.88 -4.79
CA CYS A 33 -5.13 -3.05 -4.22
C CYS A 33 -5.04 -3.25 -2.70
N VAL A 34 -5.91 -2.57 -1.96
CA VAL A 34 -6.21 -2.95 -0.58
C VAL A 34 -7.23 -4.09 -0.60
N PHE A 35 -7.00 -5.16 0.13
CA PHE A 35 -7.93 -6.27 0.32
C PHE A 35 -8.26 -6.41 1.80
N LEU A 36 -9.52 -6.72 2.11
CA LEU A 36 -9.95 -6.98 3.47
C LEU A 36 -10.26 -8.46 3.62
N ASP A 37 -9.46 -9.15 4.41
CA ASP A 37 -9.68 -10.55 4.74
C ASP A 37 -10.73 -10.66 5.85
N ARG A 38 -11.85 -11.30 5.52
CA ARG A 38 -13.04 -11.40 6.38
C ARG A 38 -13.23 -12.78 7.00
N ARG A 39 -12.19 -13.61 7.03
CA ARG A 39 -12.27 -14.91 7.70
C ARG A 39 -12.71 -14.73 9.16
N LYS A 40 -13.61 -15.60 9.64
CA LYS A 40 -14.23 -15.54 10.97
C LYS A 40 -13.24 -15.53 12.14
N ILE A 41 -12.01 -16.00 11.92
CA ILE A 41 -10.92 -15.97 12.91
C ILE A 41 -10.52 -14.53 13.27
N TYR A 42 -10.76 -13.56 12.39
CA TYR A 42 -10.48 -12.17 12.65
C TYR A 42 -11.69 -11.47 13.28
N LYS A 43 -11.45 -10.78 14.40
CA LYS A 43 -12.48 -9.97 15.08
C LYS A 43 -12.98 -8.80 14.23
N LYS A 44 -12.15 -8.30 13.31
CA LYS A 44 -12.43 -7.22 12.35
C LYS A 44 -11.80 -7.58 11.00
N PRO A 45 -12.29 -7.04 9.86
CA PRO A 45 -11.67 -7.29 8.56
C PRO A 45 -10.17 -6.98 8.60
N TYR A 46 -9.34 -7.95 8.23
CA TYR A 46 -7.89 -7.84 8.32
C TYR A 46 -7.33 -7.26 7.01
N PRO A 47 -6.75 -6.04 7.03
CA PRO A 47 -6.33 -5.39 5.81
C PRO A 47 -5.04 -5.99 5.26
N ARG A 48 -4.95 -6.03 3.93
CA ARG A 48 -3.79 -6.44 3.17
C ARG A 48 -3.59 -5.44 2.03
N ILE A 49 -2.39 -4.86 1.95
CA ILE A 49 -1.95 -4.05 0.82
C ILE A 49 -1.24 -5.01 -0.12
N SER A 50 -1.70 -5.12 -1.37
CA SER A 50 -1.20 -6.12 -2.32
C SER A 50 -0.88 -5.46 -3.66
N LEU A 51 0.26 -5.83 -4.24
CA LEU A 51 0.75 -5.41 -5.54
C LEU A 51 1.08 -6.66 -6.36
N GLN A 52 0.67 -6.68 -7.63
CA GLN A 52 0.98 -7.75 -8.57
C GLN A 52 1.70 -7.18 -9.78
N ILE A 53 2.99 -7.52 -9.94
CA ILE A 53 3.88 -6.89 -10.92
C ILE A 53 4.52 -7.98 -11.79
N VAL A 54 4.47 -7.84 -13.10
CA VAL A 54 5.11 -8.79 -14.04
C VAL A 54 6.60 -8.52 -14.27
N SER A 55 7.05 -7.27 -14.12
CA SER A 55 8.48 -6.93 -14.17
C SER A 55 9.19 -7.37 -12.89
N LYS A 56 10.12 -8.32 -13.02
CA LYS A 56 10.97 -8.77 -11.91
C LYS A 56 11.78 -7.61 -11.31
N ASN A 57 12.37 -6.76 -12.16
CA ASN A 57 13.20 -5.65 -11.73
C ASN A 57 12.40 -4.64 -10.90
N LEU A 58 11.20 -4.27 -11.37
CA LEU A 58 10.31 -3.37 -10.63
C LEU A 58 9.87 -4.00 -9.31
N ALA A 59 9.53 -5.28 -9.32
CA ALA A 59 9.12 -5.98 -8.10
C ALA A 59 10.25 -6.04 -7.05
N GLU A 60 11.49 -6.27 -7.47
CA GLU A 60 12.65 -6.28 -6.58
C GLU A 60 12.94 -4.89 -6.01
N GLN A 61 12.88 -3.83 -6.83
CA GLN A 61 13.04 -2.45 -6.36
C GLN A 61 11.96 -2.06 -5.35
N LEU A 62 10.69 -2.40 -5.62
CA LEU A 62 9.57 -2.16 -4.71
C LEU A 62 9.75 -2.92 -3.40
N PHE A 63 10.15 -4.20 -3.45
CA PHE A 63 10.40 -5.00 -2.26
C PHE A 63 11.49 -4.38 -1.39
N ILE A 64 12.62 -3.99 -1.98
CA ILE A 64 13.73 -3.37 -1.25
C ILE A 64 13.32 -2.03 -0.65
N ALA A 65 12.69 -1.15 -1.42
CA ALA A 65 12.27 0.17 -0.96
C ALA A 65 11.24 0.08 0.19
N LEU A 66 10.24 -0.79 0.06
CA LEU A 66 9.22 -0.99 1.09
C LEU A 66 9.78 -1.67 2.35
N SER A 67 10.70 -2.62 2.22
CA SER A 67 11.26 -3.37 3.36
C SER A 67 12.04 -2.50 4.35
N ARG A 68 12.42 -1.28 3.96
CA ARG A 68 13.03 -0.29 4.87
C ARG A 68 12.06 0.17 5.97
N ASN A 69 10.76 0.16 5.67
CA ASN A 69 9.73 0.73 6.54
C ASN A 69 8.61 -0.26 6.90
N PHE A 70 8.42 -1.32 6.14
CA PHE A 70 7.30 -2.25 6.30
C PHE A 70 7.80 -3.69 6.46
N VAL A 71 7.00 -4.53 7.10
CA VAL A 71 7.16 -5.99 7.03
C VAL A 71 6.50 -6.42 5.72
N VAL A 72 7.33 -6.73 4.73
CA VAL A 72 6.91 -7.03 3.36
C VAL A 72 7.07 -8.52 3.09
N TYR A 73 6.04 -9.10 2.49
CA TYR A 73 6.04 -10.46 1.98
C TYR A 73 6.15 -10.43 0.47
N LYS A 74 6.94 -11.35 -0.09
CA LYS A 74 7.06 -11.51 -1.55
C LYS A 74 6.73 -12.94 -1.95
N GLY A 75 6.15 -13.08 -3.14
CA GLY A 75 5.84 -14.38 -3.73
C GLY A 75 5.87 -14.31 -5.25
N PHE A 76 5.80 -15.48 -5.90
CA PHE A 76 5.66 -15.58 -7.33
C PHE A 76 4.41 -16.40 -7.66
N ASN A 77 3.53 -15.83 -8.49
CA ASN A 77 2.37 -16.51 -9.02
C ASN A 77 2.72 -17.07 -10.41
N ALA A 78 2.93 -18.38 -10.48
CA ALA A 78 3.32 -19.06 -11.71
C ALA A 78 2.23 -19.04 -12.79
N SER A 79 0.94 -19.08 -12.43
CA SER A 79 -0.12 -19.06 -13.43
C SER A 79 -0.27 -17.70 -14.10
N ARG A 80 0.02 -16.63 -13.37
CA ARG A 80 0.00 -15.24 -13.88
C ARG A 80 1.36 -14.71 -14.30
N GLN A 81 2.43 -15.50 -14.14
CA GLN A 81 3.82 -15.10 -14.40
C GLN A 81 4.15 -13.73 -13.79
N SER A 82 3.80 -13.56 -12.52
CA SER A 82 3.86 -12.26 -11.84
C SER A 82 4.40 -12.38 -10.42
N HIS A 83 5.11 -11.36 -9.97
CA HIS A 83 5.59 -11.20 -8.61
C HIS A 83 4.52 -10.52 -7.74
N CYS A 84 4.26 -11.08 -6.57
CA CYS A 84 3.35 -10.51 -5.59
C CYS A 84 4.16 -9.85 -4.48
N ILE A 85 3.77 -8.65 -4.07
CA ILE A 85 4.33 -7.94 -2.92
C ILE A 85 3.16 -7.60 -2.00
N GLU A 86 3.25 -8.01 -0.74
CA GLU A 86 2.16 -7.86 0.20
C GLU A 86 2.62 -7.29 1.55
N VAL A 87 1.79 -6.43 2.12
CA VAL A 87 1.95 -5.85 3.46
C VAL A 87 0.66 -6.07 4.23
N TYR A 88 0.76 -6.61 5.43
CA TYR A 88 -0.39 -7.11 6.17
C TYR A 88 -0.65 -6.36 7.47
N GLY A 89 -1.93 -6.28 7.83
CA GLY A 89 -2.37 -5.89 9.16
C GLY A 89 -2.57 -4.40 9.34
N ILE A 90 -3.35 -4.07 10.37
CA ILE A 90 -3.84 -2.71 10.60
C ILE A 90 -2.71 -1.72 10.96
N GLN A 91 -1.69 -2.17 11.68
CA GLN A 91 -0.55 -1.34 12.04
C GLN A 91 0.25 -0.92 10.81
N GLN A 92 0.50 -1.86 9.89
CA GLN A 92 1.18 -1.55 8.63
C GLN A 92 0.32 -0.68 7.71
N LEU A 93 -1.01 -0.90 7.69
CA LEU A 93 -1.91 -0.03 6.94
C LEU A 93 -1.84 1.42 7.43
N ARG A 94 -1.80 1.63 8.75
CA ARG A 94 -1.67 2.98 9.33
C ARG A 94 -0.35 3.63 8.94
N LYS A 95 0.77 2.89 9.06
CA LYS A 95 2.08 3.37 8.62
C LYS A 95 2.09 3.69 7.12
N TRP A 96 1.39 2.89 6.31
CA TRP A 96 1.27 3.14 4.87
C TRP A 96 0.55 4.45 4.60
N LEU A 97 -0.55 4.72 5.31
CA LEU A 97 -1.29 5.98 5.16
C LEU A 97 -0.47 7.21 5.51
N GLU A 98 0.39 7.11 6.53
CA GLU A 98 1.26 8.19 6.97
C GLU A 98 2.38 8.49 5.97
N LEU A 99 3.05 7.45 5.47
CA LEU A 99 4.26 7.61 4.64
C LEU A 99 3.96 7.72 3.14
N ILE A 100 3.00 6.94 2.64
CA ILE A 100 2.73 6.76 1.21
C ILE A 100 1.33 7.29 0.86
N GLY A 101 0.32 6.90 1.62
CA GLY A 101 -1.07 7.24 1.35
C GLY A 101 -1.68 6.47 0.17
N PHE A 102 -2.89 6.87 -0.19
CA PHE A 102 -3.62 6.40 -1.37
C PHE A 102 -4.27 7.60 -2.05
N SER A 103 -4.31 7.64 -3.38
CA SER A 103 -5.14 8.60 -4.12
C SER A 103 -6.36 7.95 -4.75
N ASN A 104 -6.38 6.62 -4.87
CA ASN A 104 -7.52 5.88 -5.42
C ASN A 104 -8.68 5.72 -4.42
N GLU A 105 -9.85 6.26 -4.76
CA GLU A 105 -11.08 6.20 -3.94
C GLU A 105 -11.53 4.77 -3.60
N ARG A 106 -11.30 3.80 -4.49
CA ARG A 106 -11.59 2.39 -4.22
C ARG A 106 -10.80 1.86 -3.04
N ASN A 107 -9.52 2.21 -2.95
CA ASN A 107 -8.65 1.81 -1.86
C ASN A 107 -9.04 2.57 -0.58
N LEU A 108 -9.28 3.88 -0.67
CA LEU A 108 -9.72 4.71 0.47
C LEU A 108 -11.03 4.22 1.11
N ARG A 109 -12.00 3.71 0.33
CA ARG A 109 -13.21 3.10 0.88
C ARG A 109 -12.91 1.86 1.75
N LYS A 110 -12.00 1.00 1.31
CA LYS A 110 -11.61 -0.20 2.07
C LYS A 110 -10.80 0.14 3.31
N VAL A 111 -9.98 1.18 3.23
CA VAL A 111 -9.25 1.69 4.40
C VAL A 111 -10.22 2.18 5.46
N ARG A 112 -11.21 2.99 5.11
CA ARG A 112 -12.25 3.46 6.04
C ARG A 112 -12.98 2.30 6.71
N GLU A 113 -13.34 1.29 5.93
CA GLU A 113 -13.96 0.08 6.46
C GLU A 113 -13.04 -0.68 7.43
N ALA A 114 -11.76 -0.86 7.09
CA ALA A 114 -10.79 -1.52 7.97
C ALA A 114 -10.58 -0.77 9.30
N CYS A 115 -10.65 0.56 9.26
CA CYS A 115 -10.57 1.42 10.44
C CYS A 115 -11.88 1.45 11.27
N GLY A 116 -12.99 0.96 10.72
CA GLY A 116 -14.30 0.94 11.38
C GLY A 116 -15.12 2.22 11.23
N GLU A 117 -14.78 3.09 10.27
CA GLU A 117 -15.52 4.32 10.00
C GLU A 117 -16.78 4.01 9.17
N THR A 118 -17.96 4.24 9.75
CA THR A 118 -19.24 3.76 9.19
C THR A 118 -20.13 4.85 8.56
N ARG A 119 -19.73 6.12 8.48
CA ARG A 119 -20.58 7.17 7.89
C ARG A 119 -19.85 8.15 6.97
N THR A 120 -20.50 8.36 5.84
CA THR A 120 -20.20 9.24 4.73
C THR A 120 -20.32 10.71 5.13
N ARG A 121 -19.38 11.54 4.66
CA ARG A 121 -19.20 12.98 4.93
C ARG A 121 -18.76 13.28 6.36
N ASP A 122 -17.45 13.24 6.58
CA ASP A 122 -16.75 14.39 7.16
C ASP A 122 -15.26 14.32 6.87
N LEU A 123 -14.75 15.47 6.41
CA LEU A 123 -13.35 15.85 6.29
C LEU A 123 -12.53 15.01 5.29
N LEU A 124 -12.42 15.57 4.09
CA LEU A 124 -11.30 15.34 3.17
C LEU A 124 -10.03 14.98 3.96
N ILE A 125 -9.38 13.89 3.57
CA ILE A 125 -8.03 13.81 2.98
C ILE A 125 -7.02 14.96 3.28
N THR A 126 -7.43 16.18 3.64
CA THR A 126 -6.62 17.38 3.81
C THR A 126 -6.12 17.66 5.23
N ASN A 127 -6.27 16.73 6.18
CA ASN A 127 -5.51 16.71 7.44
C ASN A 127 -4.89 15.32 7.72
N GLN A 128 -4.99 14.44 6.72
CA GLN A 128 -5.06 12.97 6.61
C GLN A 128 -5.14 12.07 7.86
N LEU A 129 -4.68 12.46 9.06
CA LEU A 129 -4.82 11.76 10.34
C LEU A 129 -4.73 12.68 11.59
N ARG A 130 -4.87 14.01 11.50
CA ARG A 130 -4.51 14.91 12.64
C ARG A 130 -5.33 14.79 13.94
N TYR A 131 -6.51 14.19 13.98
CA TYR A 131 -7.36 14.21 15.19
C TYR A 131 -7.43 12.86 15.96
N TYR A 132 -7.11 11.73 15.32
CA TYR A 132 -7.37 10.42 15.93
C TYR A 132 -6.24 9.88 16.81
N CYS A 133 -5.01 10.38 16.63
CA CYS A 133 -3.89 10.10 17.54
C CYS A 133 -3.89 11.00 18.80
N ALA A 134 -4.82 11.97 18.92
CA ALA A 134 -4.86 12.90 20.05
C ALA A 134 -5.81 12.48 21.19
N THR A 135 -6.59 11.40 21.03
CA THR A 135 -7.63 10.99 22.01
C THR A 135 -7.59 9.53 22.43
N GLN A 136 -6.48 8.83 22.18
CA GLN A 136 -6.14 7.62 22.93
C GLN A 136 -4.97 7.95 23.85
N ALA A 137 -5.31 8.68 24.92
CA ALA A 137 -4.56 8.74 26.16
C ALA A 137 -4.38 7.34 26.77
#